data_AF-F0IIK9-F1
#
_entry.id   AF-F0IIK9-F1
#
_cell.length_a   1.000
_cell.length_b   1.000
_cell.length_c   1.000
_cell.angle_alpha   90.00
_cell.angle_beta   90.00
_cell.angle_gamma   90.00
#
_symmetry.space_group_name_H-M   'P 1'
#
loop_
_entity.id
_entity.type
_entity.pdbx_description
1 polymer ?
#
loop_
_entity_poly.entity_id
_entity_poly.type
_entity_poly.pdbx_seq_one_letter_code
_entity_poly.pdbx_strand_id
1 'polypeptide(L)'
;MDEAGQKCIKYILKEEIANDGFFELDIIYGDYYIFKPKGEPYSLKTGNYNLSGIWINGNTGEIKEVKTNKNIKILLEYNSHISYTRKIEKDKEEN
;
A
#
# COMPACT_ATOMS: atom_id res chain seq x y z
N MET A 1 12.89 4.62 2.33
CA MET A 1 11.72 4.11 1.57
C MET A 1 11.64 2.57 1.61
N ASP A 2 12.76 1.84 1.65
CA ASP A 2 12.77 0.36 1.67
C ASP A 2 12.15 -0.27 2.93
N GLU A 3 12.26 0.40 4.09
CA GLU A 3 11.82 -0.16 5.38
C GLU A 3 10.29 -0.33 5.50
N ALA A 4 9.51 0.65 5.02
CA ALA A 4 8.04 0.58 5.08
C ALA A 4 7.49 -0.52 4.16
N GLY A 5 8.06 -0.67 2.96
CA GLY A 5 7.72 -1.75 2.04
C GLY A 5 8.03 -3.13 2.62
N GLN A 6 9.20 -3.30 3.24
CA GLN A 6 9.54 -4.56 3.92
C GLN A 6 8.61 -4.87 5.11
N LYS A 7 8.26 -3.87 5.92
CA LYS A 7 7.29 -4.03 7.03
C LYS A 7 5.92 -4.45 6.51
N CYS A 8 5.46 -3.85 5.40
CA CYS A 8 4.20 -4.23 4.76
C CYS A 8 4.20 -5.69 4.32
N ILE A 9 5.25 -6.12 3.61
CA ILE A 9 5.37 -7.49 3.10
C ILE A 9 5.39 -8.50 4.25
N LYS A 10 6.19 -8.23 5.30
CA LYS A 10 6.24 -9.09 6.49
C LYS A 10 4.88 -9.21 7.17
N TYR A 11 4.13 -8.12 7.30
CA TYR A 11 2.78 -8.13 7.87
C TYR A 11 1.81 -8.96 7.03
N ILE A 12 1.77 -8.74 5.71
CA ILE A 12 0.90 -9.47 4.79
C ILE A 12 1.17 -10.97 4.82
N LEU A 13 2.45 -11.37 4.83
CA LEU A 13 2.86 -12.77 4.89
C LEU A 13 2.52 -13.40 6.25
N LYS A 14 2.75 -12.68 7.35
CA LYS A 14 2.50 -13.18 8.72
C LYS A 14 1.01 -13.37 9.00
N GLU A 15 0.19 -12.41 8.60
CA GLU A 15 -1.26 -12.44 8.85
C GLU A 15 -2.02 -13.22 7.76
N GLU A 16 -1.30 -13.89 6.84
CA GLU A 16 -1.85 -14.67 5.72
C GLU A 16 -2.85 -13.90 4.85
N ILE A 17 -2.78 -12.56 4.85
CA ILE A 17 -3.68 -11.66 4.12
C ILE A 17 -3.58 -11.90 2.61
N ALA A 18 -2.36 -12.21 2.14
CA ALA A 18 -2.11 -12.68 0.78
C ALA A 18 -0.89 -13.59 0.77
N ASN A 19 -0.98 -14.71 0.05
CA ASN A 19 0.08 -15.70 -0.08
C ASN A 19 0.94 -15.53 -1.35
N ASP A 20 0.44 -14.75 -2.31
CA ASP A 20 1.13 -14.30 -3.51
C ASP A 20 0.61 -12.90 -3.93
N GLY A 21 1.33 -12.21 -4.81
CA GLY A 21 0.88 -10.94 -5.39
C GLY A 21 1.90 -9.80 -5.37
N PHE A 22 1.43 -8.62 -5.77
CA PHE A 22 2.18 -7.37 -5.75
C PHE A 22 1.45 -6.38 -4.84
N PHE A 23 2.16 -5.80 -3.89
CA PHE A 23 1.67 -4.65 -3.13
C PHE A 23 2.52 -3.45 -3.51
N GLU A 24 1.85 -2.40 -3.93
CA GLU A 24 2.48 -1.15 -4.34
C GLU A 24 2.18 -0.09 -3.29
N LEU A 25 3.16 0.77 -3.02
CA LEU A 25 2.89 1.99 -2.28
C LEU A 25 1.98 2.85 -3.15
N ASP A 26 0.76 3.09 -2.70
CA ASP A 26 -0.25 3.79 -3.48
C ASP A 26 -0.18 5.31 -3.22
N ILE A 27 -0.13 5.73 -1.95
CA ILE A 27 0.05 7.15 -1.58
C ILE A 27 0.73 7.33 -0.21
N ILE A 28 1.36 8.50 -0.01
CA ILE A 28 1.77 9.02 1.30
C ILE A 28 0.72 10.03 1.77
N TYR A 29 0.12 9.78 2.94
CA TYR A 29 -0.91 10.64 3.53
C TYR A 29 -0.57 10.99 4.97
N GLY A 30 -0.16 12.24 5.20
CA GLY A 30 0.42 12.65 6.49
C GLY A 30 1.68 11.82 6.80
N ASP A 31 1.74 11.24 7.99
CA ASP A 31 2.84 10.37 8.42
C ASP A 31 2.70 8.91 7.92
N TYR A 32 1.69 8.59 7.11
CA TYR A 32 1.38 7.21 6.74
C TYR A 32 1.75 6.89 5.28
N TYR A 33 2.38 5.74 5.09
CA TYR A 33 2.50 5.04 3.81
C TYR A 33 1.30 4.12 3.64
N ILE A 34 0.49 4.33 2.59
CA ILE A 34 -0.74 3.55 2.36
C ILE A 34 -0.49 2.57 1.21
N PHE A 35 -0.68 1.28 1.50
CA PHE A 35 -0.59 0.19 0.53
C PHE A 35 -2.00 -0.36 0.26
N LYS A 36 -2.26 -0.72 -1.00
CA LYS A 36 -3.53 -1.33 -1.41
C LYS A 36 -3.34 -2.70 -2.06
N PRO A 37 -4.27 -3.63 -1.84
CA PRO A 37 -4.34 -4.83 -2.67
C PRO A 37 -4.71 -4.43 -4.11
N LYS A 38 -4.06 -5.09 -5.08
CA LYS A 38 -4.27 -4.87 -6.52
C LYS A 38 -5.76 -5.07 -6.87
N GLY A 39 -6.52 -4.00 -7.10
CA GLY A 39 -7.92 -4.13 -7.51
C GLY A 39 -8.86 -2.95 -7.24
N GLU A 40 -8.50 -1.97 -6.40
CA GLU A 40 -9.35 -0.78 -6.22
C GLU A 40 -9.08 0.26 -7.32
N PRO A 41 -10.03 0.51 -8.24
CA PRO A 41 -9.82 1.48 -9.31
C PRO A 41 -9.88 2.91 -8.77
N TYR A 42 -8.80 3.66 -8.95
CA TYR A 42 -8.81 5.10 -8.79
C TYR A 42 -9.50 5.76 -10.00
N SER A 43 -10.43 6.67 -9.74
CA SER A 43 -11.11 7.41 -10.80
C SER A 43 -10.35 8.70 -11.12
N LEU A 44 -9.45 8.65 -12.10
CA LEU A 44 -8.73 9.82 -12.65
C LEU A 44 -9.68 10.96 -13.06
N LYS A 45 -10.89 10.63 -13.51
CA LYS A 45 -11.89 11.62 -13.95
C LYS A 45 -12.46 12.44 -12.80
N THR A 46 -12.62 11.83 -11.63
CA THR A 46 -13.24 12.50 -10.47
C THR A 46 -12.20 12.97 -9.45
N GLY A 47 -11.00 12.40 -9.50
CA GLY A 47 -9.96 12.58 -8.49
C GLY A 47 -10.29 11.93 -7.15
N ASN A 48 -11.39 11.17 -7.05
CA ASN A 48 -11.80 10.57 -5.78
C ASN A 48 -10.94 9.34 -5.48
N TYR A 49 -10.29 9.38 -4.33
CA TYR A 49 -9.45 8.31 -3.81
C TYR A 49 -9.97 7.84 -2.46
N ASN A 50 -10.27 6.54 -2.38
CA ASN A 50 -10.71 5.91 -1.14
C ASN A 50 -9.51 5.64 -0.22
N LEU A 51 -9.61 6.04 1.05
CA LEU A 51 -8.51 5.92 2.02
C LEU A 51 -8.37 4.53 2.68
N SER A 52 -9.09 3.52 2.21
CA SER A 52 -8.93 2.14 2.68
C SER A 52 -7.60 1.54 2.23
N GLY A 53 -7.05 0.64 3.04
CA GLY A 53 -5.79 -0.04 2.75
C GLY A 53 -5.03 -0.39 4.02
N ILE A 54 -3.79 -0.82 3.83
CA ILE A 54 -2.83 -1.08 4.91
C ILE A 54 -2.02 0.21 5.11
N TRP A 55 -2.16 0.80 6.28
CA TRP A 55 -1.50 2.04 6.66
C TRP A 55 -0.29 1.72 7.53
N ILE A 56 0.88 2.24 7.16
CA ILE A 56 2.11 2.10 7.94
C ILE A 56 2.60 3.48 8.34
N ASN A 57 2.67 3.74 9.65
CA ASN A 57 3.21 5.00 10.15
C ASN A 57 4.72 5.04 9.87
N GLY A 58 5.19 6.08 9.20
CA GLY A 58 6.59 6.26 8.84
C GLY A 58 7.52 6.53 10.01
N ASN A 59 7.00 7.08 11.11
CA ASN A 59 7.77 7.44 12.29
C ASN A 59 7.83 6.29 13.30
N THR A 60 6.72 5.56 13.49
CA THR A 60 6.61 4.51 14.52
C THR A 60 6.65 3.09 13.96
N GLY A 61 6.39 2.92 12.65
CA GLY A 61 6.20 1.60 12.04
C GLY A 61 4.88 0.92 12.41
N GLU A 62 3.97 1.61 13.11
CA GLU A 62 2.64 1.10 13.46
C GLU A 62 1.85 0.75 12.19
N ILE A 63 1.25 -0.44 12.17
CA ILE A 63 0.45 -0.94 11.05
C ILE A 63 -1.03 -0.94 11.41
N LYS A 64 -1.88 -0.45 10.51
CA LYS A 64 -3.34 -0.44 10.64
C LYS A 64 -4.00 -0.89 9.36
N GLU A 65 -4.98 -1.80 9.47
CA GLU A 65 -5.93 -2.04 8.39
C GLU A 65 -7.10 -1.07 8.50
N VAL A 66 -7.25 -0.20 7.49
CA VAL A 66 -8.30 0.80 7.45
C VAL A 66 -9.30 0.39 6.37
N LYS A 67 -10.57 0.20 6.77
CA LYS A 67 -11.71 0.06 5.86
C LYS A 67 -12.64 1.25 6.07
N THR A 68 -12.81 2.08 5.05
CA THR A 68 -13.60 3.31 5.14
C THR A 68 -14.23 3.69 3.81
N ASN A 69 -15.35 4.40 3.88
CA ASN A 69 -15.98 5.04 2.71
C ASN A 69 -15.53 6.50 2.54
N LYS A 70 -14.54 6.94 3.33
CA LYS A 70 -13.95 8.28 3.20
C LYS A 70 -13.15 8.35 1.91
N ASN A 71 -13.50 9.34 1.09
CA ASN A 71 -12.78 9.67 -0.13
C ASN A 71 -12.14 11.04 0.02
N ILE A 72 -10.92 11.16 -0.48
CA ILE A 72 -10.25 12.45 -0.65
C ILE A 72 -10.14 12.76 -2.14
N LYS A 73 -10.01 14.05 -2.47
CA LYS A 73 -9.77 14.48 -3.85
C LYS A 73 -8.27 14.62 -4.07
N ILE A 74 -7.71 13.81 -4.96
CA ILE A 74 -6.31 13.85 -5.36
C ILE A 74 -6.25 14.34 -6.81
N LEU A 75 -5.47 15.38 -7.06
CA LEU A 75 -5.03 15.75 -8.40
C LEU A 75 -3.72 15.01 -8.68
N LEU A 76 -3.78 13.94 -9.45
CA LEU A 76 -2.58 13.29 -9.97
C LEU A 76 -2.16 14.00 -11.25
N GLU A 77 -0.93 14.50 -11.29
CA GLU A 77 -0.35 15.00 -12.54
C GLU A 77 0.09 13.80 -13.39
N TYR A 78 -0.41 13.73 -14.62
CA TYR A 78 -0.40 12.52 -15.46
C TYR A 78 1.00 11.99 -15.84
N ASN A 79 2.13 12.60 -15.43
CA ASN A 79 3.47 12.21 -15.91
C ASN A 79 4.60 12.27 -14.86
N SER A 80 4.32 12.41 -13.56
CA SER A 80 5.37 12.50 -12.53
C SER A 80 5.41 11.32 -11.55
N HIS A 81 4.47 10.38 -11.65
CA HIS A 81 4.35 9.23 -10.74
C HIS A 81 4.96 7.96 -11.34
N ILE A 82 6.15 7.58 -10.87
CA ILE A 82 6.69 6.23 -11.06
C ILE A 82 6.13 5.35 -9.94
N SER A 83 5.33 4.32 -10.29
CA SER A 83 4.83 3.34 -9.32
C SER A 83 5.97 2.53 -8.73
N TYR A 84 6.08 2.49 -7.40
CA TYR A 84 7.01 1.60 -6.70
C TYR A 84 6.34 0.23 -6.54
N THR A 85 6.76 -0.73 -7.37
CA THR A 85 6.27 -2.11 -7.32
C THR A 85 7.33 -3.02 -6.70
N ARG A 86 6.97 -3.70 -5.60
CA ARG A 86 7.82 -4.76 -5.04
C ARG A 86 7.07 -6.10 -5.10
N LYS A 87 7.75 -7.11 -5.62
CA LYS A 87 7.25 -8.49 -5.67
C LYS A 87 7.33 -9.10 -4.27
N ILE A 88 6.28 -9.77 -3.84
CA ILE A 88 6.30 -10.61 -2.64
C ILE A 88 6.95 -11.94 -3.02
N GLU A 89 8.03 -12.30 -2.34
CA GLU A 89 8.65 -13.62 -2.44
C GLU A 89 8.60 -14.25 -1.04
N LYS A 90 8.00 -15.44 -0.92
CA LYS A 90 8.15 -16.24 0.30
C LYS A 90 9.61 -16.70 0.37
N ASP A 91 10.22 -16.58 1.53
CA ASP A 91 11.47 -17.28 1.82
C ASP A 91 11.23 -18.77 1.54
N LYS A 92 12.01 -19.34 0.63
CA LYS A 92 12.09 -20.79 0.50
C LYS A 92 12.80 -21.26 1.77
N GLU A 93 12.12 -22.01 2.62
CA GLU A 93 12.80 -22.82 3.62
C GLU A 93 13.87 -23.63 2.89
N GLU A 94 15.14 -23.31 3.13
CA GLU A 94 16.26 -24.15 2.73
C GLU A 94 16.12 -25.47 3.49
N ASN A 95 15.91 -26.54 2.73
CA ASN A 95 15.78 -27.91 3.19
C ASN A 95 17.14 -28.61 3.11
#